data_AF-B9XRB0-F1
#
_entry.id   AF-B9XRB0-F1
#
_cell.length_a   1.000
_cell.length_b   1.000
_cell.length_c   1.000
_cell.angle_alpha   90.00
_cell.angle_beta   90.00
_cell.angle_gamma   90.00
#
_symmetry.space_group_name_H-M   'P 1'
#
loop_
_entity.id
_entity.type
_entity.pdbx_description
1 polymer ?
#
loop_
_entity_poly.entity_id
_entity_poly.type
_entity_poly.pdbx_seq_one_letter_code
_entity_poly.pdbx_strand_id
1 'polypeptide(L)'
;MKKLILSAVLGAGVLASAVSSYAQGTVNFNNTGFNITTNNLAGTSGVMSGSKAYTFGLYLAADAGSLSAVTTPVMLFSNAPIAGVISLSTVTLPSGFAAGSTYAFEVKGWSSTGGYGSYDAAFNGNPNGYFGISSIGTVTLGGGATPAGVIWGNNAGQVQGFTLTPVPEPSTIALAGLGAASLLLFRRRK
;
A
#
# COMPACT_ATOMS: atom_id res chain seq x y z
N MET A 1 -30.87 -19.98 -53.61
CA MET A 1 -31.03 -20.53 -52.24
C MET A 1 -29.71 -20.70 -51.45
N LYS A 2 -28.54 -20.88 -52.08
CA LYS A 2 -27.24 -21.02 -51.37
C LYS A 2 -26.58 -19.69 -50.91
N LYS A 3 -27.06 -18.54 -51.41
CA LYS A 3 -26.49 -17.21 -51.10
C LYS A 3 -27.13 -16.51 -49.89
N LEU A 4 -28.24 -17.04 -49.37
CA LEU A 4 -28.94 -16.48 -48.20
C LEU A 4 -28.40 -17.00 -46.86
N ILE A 5 -27.70 -18.14 -46.87
CA ILE A 5 -27.13 -18.73 -45.64
C ILE A 5 -25.82 -18.03 -45.27
N LEU A 6 -25.05 -17.53 -46.24
CA LEU A 6 -23.77 -16.87 -45.98
C LEU A 6 -23.92 -15.49 -45.32
N SER A 7 -25.01 -14.77 -45.61
CA SER A 7 -25.30 -13.46 -45.02
C SER A 7 -25.74 -13.54 -43.55
N ALA A 8 -26.32 -14.67 -43.13
CA ALA A 8 -26.72 -14.88 -41.74
C ALA A 8 -25.52 -15.27 -40.84
N VAL A 9 -24.52 -15.94 -41.40
CA VAL A 9 -23.31 -16.34 -40.65
C VAL A 9 -22.33 -15.17 -40.47
N LEU A 10 -22.30 -14.21 -41.40
CA LEU A 10 -21.52 -12.97 -41.25
C LEU A 10 -22.17 -11.94 -40.31
N GLY A 11 -23.49 -11.99 -40.11
CA GLY A 11 -24.22 -11.10 -39.18
C GLY A 11 -24.22 -11.56 -37.72
N ALA A 12 -24.00 -12.85 -37.46
CA ALA A 12 -24.05 -13.43 -36.11
C ALA A 12 -22.68 -13.48 -35.39
N GLY A 13 -21.57 -13.20 -36.09
CA GLY A 13 -20.22 -13.32 -35.55
C GLY A 13 -19.69 -12.13 -34.73
N VAL A 14 -20.44 -11.03 -34.62
CA VAL A 14 -19.99 -9.80 -33.93
C VAL A 14 -20.65 -9.61 -32.56
N LEU A 15 -21.48 -10.57 -32.10
CA LEU A 15 -22.35 -10.41 -30.93
C LEU A 15 -21.81 -10.96 -29.60
N ALA A 16 -20.52 -11.29 -29.47
CA ALA A 16 -20.01 -11.92 -28.24
C ALA A 16 -18.65 -11.42 -27.73
N SER A 17 -18.27 -10.18 -28.04
CA SER A 17 -17.34 -9.44 -27.17
C SER A 17 -18.13 -8.36 -26.45
N ALA A 18 -19.02 -8.78 -25.55
CA ALA A 18 -19.42 -7.94 -24.43
C ALA A 18 -18.15 -7.74 -23.59
N VAL A 19 -17.31 -6.80 -24.02
CA VAL A 19 -16.32 -6.19 -23.16
C VAL A 19 -17.16 -5.54 -22.07
N SER A 20 -17.33 -6.25 -20.97
CA SER A 20 -17.88 -5.72 -19.74
C SER A 20 -16.98 -4.56 -19.36
N SER A 21 -17.37 -3.37 -19.80
CA SER A 21 -16.84 -2.08 -19.35
C SER A 21 -17.24 -1.95 -17.88
N TYR A 22 -16.59 -2.72 -17.01
CA TYR A 22 -16.72 -2.50 -15.58
C TYR A 22 -16.21 -1.09 -15.31
N ALA A 23 -17.03 -0.29 -14.61
CA ALA A 23 -16.57 0.99 -14.11
C ALA A 23 -15.31 0.77 -13.29
N GLN A 24 -14.33 1.66 -13.47
CA GLN A 24 -13.06 1.60 -12.77
C GLN A 24 -13.29 1.74 -11.26
N GLY A 25 -12.64 0.89 -10.47
CA GLY A 25 -12.80 0.85 -9.03
C GLY A 25 -12.27 2.10 -8.34
N THR A 26 -12.97 2.56 -7.30
CA THR A 26 -12.56 3.72 -6.51
C THR A 26 -12.40 3.39 -5.03
N VAL A 27 -11.40 3.99 -4.38
CA VAL A 27 -11.20 3.93 -2.93
C VAL A 27 -11.07 5.32 -2.35
N ASN A 28 -11.65 5.52 -1.16
CA ASN A 28 -11.43 6.70 -0.37
C ASN A 28 -10.11 6.57 0.39
N PHE A 29 -9.09 7.31 -0.04
CA PHE A 29 -7.76 7.29 0.55
C PHE A 29 -7.58 8.37 1.63
N ASN A 30 -8.67 9.06 2.00
CA ASN A 30 -8.65 10.07 3.05
C ASN A 30 -8.49 9.42 4.43
N ASN A 31 -7.36 9.66 5.09
CA ASN A 31 -7.07 9.12 6.41
C ASN A 31 -7.28 10.14 7.56
N THR A 32 -8.08 11.19 7.36
CA THR A 32 -8.43 12.12 8.45
C THR A 32 -9.00 11.37 9.66
N GLY A 33 -8.39 11.54 10.83
CA GLY A 33 -8.74 10.83 12.06
C GLY A 33 -7.97 9.53 12.29
N PHE A 34 -7.26 9.03 11.28
CA PHE A 34 -6.44 7.81 11.32
C PHE A 34 -4.98 8.17 11.00
N ASN A 35 -4.38 8.93 11.91
CA ASN A 35 -3.09 9.56 11.70
C ASN A 35 -1.95 8.55 11.58
N ILE A 36 -1.04 8.81 10.65
CA ILE A 36 0.26 8.13 10.58
C ILE A 36 1.22 8.81 11.56
N THR A 37 1.93 8.00 12.34
CA THR A 37 2.94 8.48 13.29
C THR A 37 4.34 8.09 12.83
N THR A 38 5.33 8.86 13.28
CA THR A 38 6.76 8.64 13.00
C THR A 38 7.59 9.35 14.07
N ASN A 39 8.88 9.58 13.84
CA ASN A 39 9.72 10.44 14.69
C ASN A 39 9.39 11.95 14.62
N ASN A 40 8.35 12.33 13.88
CA ASN A 40 7.95 13.70 13.57
C ASN A 40 9.12 14.59 13.10
N LEU A 41 10.15 14.03 12.45
CA LEU A 41 11.41 14.71 12.09
C LEU A 41 12.20 15.30 13.28
N ALA A 42 11.80 15.00 14.52
CA ALA A 42 12.31 15.58 15.76
C ALA A 42 12.88 14.53 16.74
N GLY A 43 13.01 13.27 16.30
CA GLY A 43 13.53 12.18 17.14
C GLY A 43 12.56 11.69 18.23
N THR A 44 11.36 12.27 18.31
CA THR A 44 10.31 11.87 19.27
C THR A 44 9.12 11.30 18.51
N SER A 45 8.54 10.21 19.01
CA SER A 45 7.35 9.63 18.39
C SER A 45 6.19 10.63 18.41
N GLY A 46 5.61 10.91 17.25
CA GLY A 46 4.54 11.88 17.06
C GLY A 46 3.87 11.72 15.70
N VAL A 47 2.86 12.55 15.43
CA VAL A 47 2.20 12.56 14.11
C VAL A 47 3.21 12.92 13.02
N MET A 48 3.12 12.26 11.87
CA MET A 48 3.92 12.59 10.69
C MET A 48 3.77 14.07 10.33
N SER A 49 4.83 14.73 9.90
CA SER A 49 4.81 16.14 9.50
C SER A 49 5.71 16.41 8.29
N GLY A 50 5.67 17.66 7.80
CA GLY A 50 6.35 18.07 6.57
C GLY A 50 5.49 17.80 5.32
N SER A 51 5.81 18.45 4.21
CA SER A 51 5.14 18.19 2.92
C SER A 51 6.02 17.32 2.05
N LYS A 52 5.48 16.24 1.49
CA LYS A 52 6.19 15.27 0.64
C LYS A 52 7.43 14.62 1.28
N ALA A 53 7.53 14.67 2.61
CA ALA A 53 8.62 14.06 3.37
C ALA A 53 8.55 12.52 3.35
N TYR A 54 7.36 11.97 3.10
CA TYR A 54 7.10 10.54 3.06
C TYR A 54 6.33 10.16 1.80
N THR A 55 6.65 8.97 1.30
CA THR A 55 5.98 8.33 0.17
C THR A 55 5.19 7.13 0.68
N PHE A 56 4.00 6.94 0.13
CA PHE A 56 3.09 5.86 0.47
C PHE A 56 2.68 5.10 -0.78
N GLY A 57 2.79 3.78 -0.73
CA GLY A 57 2.26 2.89 -1.75
C GLY A 57 0.99 2.23 -1.26
N LEU A 58 -0.05 2.25 -2.10
CA LEU A 58 -1.23 1.40 -1.94
C LEU A 58 -1.03 0.13 -2.76
N TYR A 59 -1.09 -1.02 -2.09
CA TYR A 59 -0.93 -2.34 -2.69
C TYR A 59 -2.26 -3.08 -2.59
N LEU A 60 -2.74 -3.68 -3.67
CA LEU A 60 -3.99 -4.46 -3.69
C LEU A 60 -3.76 -5.83 -4.32
N ALA A 61 -4.35 -6.85 -3.72
CA ALA A 61 -4.38 -8.21 -4.24
C ALA A 61 -5.81 -8.66 -4.54
N ALA A 62 -5.97 -9.46 -5.61
CA ALA A 62 -7.26 -9.99 -6.04
C ALA A 62 -7.88 -10.98 -5.03
N ASP A 63 -7.06 -11.61 -4.19
CA ASP A 63 -7.53 -12.47 -3.12
C ASP A 63 -7.87 -11.63 -1.87
N ALA A 64 -9.11 -11.73 -1.40
CA ALA A 64 -9.61 -11.01 -0.23
C ALA A 64 -9.08 -11.64 1.07
N GLY A 65 -7.79 -11.51 1.32
CA GLY A 65 -7.13 -11.94 2.55
C GLY A 65 -5.60 -12.08 2.45
N SER A 66 -5.02 -12.01 1.25
CA SER A 66 -3.59 -12.27 1.04
C SER A 66 -2.96 -11.29 0.05
N LEU A 67 -1.79 -10.75 0.42
CA LEU A 67 -0.97 -9.87 -0.44
C LEU A 67 0.18 -10.59 -1.15
N SER A 68 0.22 -11.92 -1.09
CA SER A 68 1.37 -12.74 -1.54
C SER A 68 1.75 -12.56 -3.02
N ALA A 69 0.92 -11.90 -3.83
CA ALA A 69 1.16 -11.66 -5.25
C ALA A 69 1.63 -10.24 -5.59
N VAL A 70 1.64 -9.29 -4.65
CA VAL A 70 1.77 -7.86 -4.96
C VAL A 70 3.09 -7.30 -4.44
N THR A 71 4.10 -7.28 -5.29
CA THR A 71 5.41 -6.70 -4.99
C THR A 71 5.51 -5.23 -5.43
N THR A 72 4.64 -4.78 -6.32
CA THR A 72 4.63 -3.41 -6.85
C THR A 72 3.46 -2.60 -6.31
N PRO A 73 3.66 -1.32 -5.95
CA PRO A 73 2.55 -0.46 -5.55
C PRO A 73 1.60 -0.25 -6.74
N VAL A 74 0.30 -0.34 -6.47
CA VAL A 74 -0.76 -0.01 -7.44
C VAL A 74 -0.82 1.50 -7.67
N MET A 75 -0.61 2.27 -6.60
CA MET A 75 -0.56 3.72 -6.62
C MET A 75 0.48 4.23 -5.64
N LEU A 76 1.09 5.38 -5.97
CA LEU A 76 2.04 6.09 -5.10
C LEU A 76 1.47 7.46 -4.72
N PHE A 77 1.66 7.83 -3.46
CA PHE A 77 1.22 9.08 -2.86
C PHE A 77 2.37 9.72 -2.09
N SER A 78 2.37 11.04 -2.02
CA SER A 78 3.19 11.79 -1.06
C SER A 78 2.29 12.35 0.02
N ASN A 79 2.79 12.44 1.25
CA ASN A 79 1.96 12.94 2.34
C ASN A 79 1.53 14.40 2.15
N ALA A 80 0.32 14.69 2.64
CA ALA A 80 -0.26 16.02 2.66
C ALA A 80 0.52 16.95 3.61
N PRO A 81 0.41 18.29 3.45
CA PRO A 81 0.98 19.25 4.40
C PRO A 81 0.27 19.25 5.78
N ILE A 82 -0.75 18.41 5.96
CA ILE A 82 -1.47 18.24 7.22
C ILE A 82 -0.82 17.11 8.01
N ALA A 83 -0.54 17.36 9.29
CA ALA A 83 0.13 16.39 10.13
C ALA A 83 -0.68 15.07 10.24
N GLY A 84 0.01 13.94 10.09
CA GLY A 84 -0.57 12.60 10.14
C GLY A 84 -1.34 12.17 8.88
N VAL A 85 -1.54 13.05 7.90
CA VAL A 85 -2.41 12.80 6.75
C VAL A 85 -1.62 12.44 5.49
N ILE A 86 -1.97 11.32 4.86
CA ILE A 86 -1.43 10.87 3.59
C ILE A 86 -2.15 11.59 2.44
N SER A 87 -3.48 11.53 2.42
CA SER A 87 -4.34 12.07 1.38
C SER A 87 -5.66 12.55 1.97
N LEU A 88 -6.34 13.44 1.25
CA LEU A 88 -7.69 13.92 1.55
C LEU A 88 -8.72 13.51 0.48
N SER A 89 -8.34 12.65 -0.47
CA SER A 89 -9.12 12.40 -1.69
C SER A 89 -9.51 10.93 -1.85
N THR A 90 -10.63 10.76 -2.55
CA THR A 90 -10.92 9.53 -3.29
C THR A 90 -9.98 9.39 -4.48
N VAL A 91 -9.56 8.17 -4.77
CA VAL A 91 -8.67 7.84 -5.86
C VAL A 91 -9.30 6.76 -6.73
N THR A 92 -9.14 6.91 -8.04
CA THR A 92 -9.55 5.92 -9.03
C THR A 92 -8.36 5.00 -9.29
N LEU A 93 -8.56 3.69 -9.13
CA LEU A 93 -7.53 2.68 -9.30
C LEU A 93 -7.27 2.41 -10.79
N PRO A 94 -6.09 1.93 -11.22
CA PRO A 94 -5.83 1.59 -12.62
C PRO A 94 -6.81 0.55 -13.22
N SER A 95 -6.77 0.39 -14.54
CA SER A 95 -7.54 -0.66 -15.22
C SER A 95 -7.19 -2.04 -14.66
N GLY A 96 -8.19 -2.91 -14.46
CA GLY A 96 -8.01 -4.23 -13.85
C GLY A 96 -8.56 -4.33 -12.42
N PHE A 97 -8.90 -3.20 -11.80
CA PHE A 97 -9.62 -3.13 -10.53
C PHE A 97 -11.06 -2.74 -10.78
N ALA A 98 -11.97 -3.72 -10.72
CA ALA A 98 -13.38 -3.52 -11.06
C ALA A 98 -14.17 -2.98 -9.85
N ALA A 99 -15.05 -2.01 -10.10
CA ALA A 99 -16.03 -1.59 -9.11
C ALA A 99 -16.90 -2.76 -8.62
N GLY A 100 -17.22 -2.79 -7.33
CA GLY A 100 -18.00 -3.85 -6.68
C GLY A 100 -17.22 -5.10 -6.30
N SER A 101 -15.98 -5.26 -6.75
CA SER A 101 -15.11 -6.37 -6.35
C SER A 101 -14.38 -6.06 -5.03
N THR A 102 -14.15 -7.09 -4.22
CA THR A 102 -13.43 -6.99 -2.94
C THR A 102 -11.99 -7.42 -3.12
N TYR A 103 -11.06 -6.62 -2.59
CA TYR A 103 -9.62 -6.84 -2.66
C TYR A 103 -9.01 -6.77 -1.26
N ALA A 104 -7.94 -7.52 -1.01
CA ALA A 104 -7.06 -7.24 0.12
C ALA A 104 -6.18 -6.03 -0.23
N PHE A 105 -5.85 -5.23 0.79
CA PHE A 105 -4.95 -4.11 0.62
C PHE A 105 -3.99 -3.95 1.80
N GLU A 106 -2.86 -3.31 1.52
CA GLU A 106 -1.95 -2.76 2.52
C GLU A 106 -1.46 -1.39 2.05
N VAL A 107 -1.13 -0.55 3.02
CA VAL A 107 -0.46 0.73 2.78
C VAL A 107 0.93 0.64 3.37
N LYS A 108 1.95 0.82 2.53
CA LYS A 108 3.34 0.91 2.98
C LYS A 108 3.81 2.35 2.89
N GLY A 109 4.42 2.85 3.95
CA GLY A 109 5.01 4.18 4.01
C GLY A 109 6.53 4.10 4.16
N TRP A 110 7.24 5.00 3.48
CA TRP A 110 8.68 5.16 3.60
C TRP A 110 9.10 6.63 3.49
N SER A 111 10.26 6.98 4.05
CA SER A 111 10.86 8.30 3.84
C SER A 111 11.15 8.56 2.35
N SER A 112 10.77 9.73 1.85
CA SER A 112 10.98 10.12 0.44
C SER A 112 12.45 10.39 0.08
N THR A 113 13.33 10.52 1.08
CA THR A 113 14.77 10.76 0.88
C THR A 113 15.39 9.66 0.02
N GLY A 114 16.07 10.05 -1.05
CA GLY A 114 16.70 9.14 -2.02
C GLY A 114 15.83 8.79 -3.23
N GLY A 115 14.57 9.22 -3.29
CA GLY A 115 13.77 9.15 -4.51
C GLY A 115 13.37 7.74 -4.97
N TYR A 116 13.23 6.81 -4.03
CA TYR A 116 12.91 5.42 -4.31
C TYR A 116 11.44 5.23 -4.73
N GLY A 117 11.23 4.49 -5.83
CA GLY A 117 9.90 4.22 -6.40
C GLY A 117 9.14 3.04 -5.80
N SER A 118 9.75 2.25 -4.91
CA SER A 118 9.10 1.15 -4.21
C SER A 118 9.57 1.05 -2.77
N TYR A 119 8.74 0.42 -1.93
CA TYR A 119 9.06 0.22 -0.52
C TYR A 119 10.35 -0.61 -0.36
N ASP A 120 10.49 -1.71 -1.10
CA ASP A 120 11.67 -2.59 -0.97
C ASP A 120 12.95 -1.90 -1.44
N ALA A 121 12.89 -1.10 -2.49
CA ALA A 121 14.04 -0.30 -2.94
C ALA A 121 14.43 0.74 -1.87
N ALA A 122 13.44 1.39 -1.26
CA ALA A 122 13.69 2.34 -0.18
C ALA A 122 14.26 1.66 1.07
N PHE A 123 13.70 0.51 1.46
CA PHE A 123 14.11 -0.23 2.65
C PHE A 123 15.57 -0.69 2.56
N ASN A 124 16.00 -1.14 1.39
CA ASN A 124 17.37 -1.58 1.17
C ASN A 124 18.34 -0.41 0.88
N GLY A 125 17.84 0.71 0.32
CA GLY A 125 18.67 1.84 -0.11
C GLY A 125 18.79 3.00 0.89
N ASN A 126 17.89 3.11 1.88
CA ASN A 126 17.87 4.23 2.82
C ASN A 126 18.04 3.75 4.27
N PRO A 127 19.29 3.57 4.74
CA PRO A 127 19.57 3.07 6.09
C PRO A 127 19.10 4.01 7.21
N ASN A 128 18.93 5.30 6.90
CA ASN A 128 18.45 6.31 7.85
C ASN A 128 16.96 6.62 7.67
N GLY A 129 16.26 5.86 6.83
CA GLY A 129 14.86 6.06 6.51
C GLY A 129 13.92 5.53 7.60
N TYR A 130 12.69 6.05 7.58
CA TYR A 130 11.59 5.56 8.37
C TYR A 130 10.65 4.76 7.48
N PHE A 131 10.19 3.63 8.00
CA PHE A 131 9.41 2.64 7.26
C PHE A 131 8.29 2.10 8.11
N GLY A 132 7.15 1.82 7.48
CA GLY A 132 6.04 1.18 8.16
C GLY A 132 5.06 0.57 7.17
N ILE A 133 4.33 -0.42 7.64
CA ILE A 133 3.33 -1.15 6.86
C ILE A 133 2.06 -1.20 7.72
N SER A 134 0.91 -0.95 7.12
CA SER A 134 -0.38 -1.11 7.79
C SER A 134 -0.67 -2.58 8.09
N SER A 135 -1.67 -2.86 8.93
CA SER A 135 -2.29 -4.18 8.90
C SER A 135 -2.90 -4.46 7.52
N ILE A 136 -3.06 -5.74 7.17
CA ILE A 136 -3.79 -6.13 5.96
C ILE A 136 -5.27 -5.84 6.17
N GLY A 137 -5.85 -5.04 5.29
CA GLY A 137 -7.28 -4.76 5.24
C GLY A 137 -7.96 -5.42 4.05
N THR A 138 -9.29 -5.30 3.99
CA THR A 138 -10.11 -5.68 2.85
C THR A 138 -11.03 -4.52 2.47
N VAL A 139 -11.21 -4.29 1.17
CA VAL A 139 -12.04 -3.20 0.68
C VAL A 139 -12.84 -3.65 -0.54
N THR A 140 -14.15 -3.39 -0.51
CA THR A 140 -15.00 -3.45 -1.70
C THR A 140 -14.89 -2.13 -2.43
N LEU A 141 -14.49 -2.18 -3.70
CA LEU A 141 -14.28 -0.97 -4.50
C LEU A 141 -15.61 -0.32 -4.87
N GLY A 142 -15.64 1.01 -4.81
CA GLY A 142 -16.74 1.80 -5.37
C GLY A 142 -16.58 2.00 -6.88
N GLY A 143 -17.39 2.89 -7.46
CA GLY A 143 -17.35 3.23 -8.88
C GLY A 143 -18.72 3.59 -9.46
N GLY A 144 -18.75 4.46 -10.48
CA GLY A 144 -19.99 4.97 -11.04
C GLY A 144 -20.85 5.66 -9.98
N ALA A 145 -22.06 5.15 -9.75
CA ALA A 145 -22.96 5.65 -8.70
C ALA A 145 -22.68 5.06 -7.29
N THR A 146 -21.81 4.04 -7.18
CA THR A 146 -21.47 3.44 -5.88
C THR A 146 -20.39 4.26 -5.17
N PRO A 147 -20.58 4.61 -3.88
CA PRO A 147 -19.57 5.35 -3.11
C PRO A 147 -18.23 4.62 -3.06
N ALA A 148 -17.14 5.40 -2.99
CA ALA A 148 -15.79 4.85 -2.93
C ALA A 148 -15.57 3.99 -1.67
N GLY A 149 -14.84 2.88 -1.82
CA GLY A 149 -14.53 1.97 -0.73
C GLY A 149 -13.64 2.64 0.33
N VAL A 150 -14.05 2.62 1.59
CA VAL A 150 -13.33 3.31 2.68
C VAL A 150 -12.32 2.37 3.33
N ILE A 151 -11.03 2.68 3.20
CA ILE A 151 -9.96 1.82 3.72
C ILE A 151 -9.53 2.17 5.16
N TRP A 152 -9.74 3.40 5.61
CA TRP A 152 -9.37 3.87 6.94
C TRP A 152 -10.58 3.82 7.88
N GLY A 153 -10.42 3.27 9.08
CA GLY A 153 -11.53 3.14 10.01
C GLY A 153 -11.30 2.19 11.18
N ASN A 154 -12.32 2.03 12.01
CA ASN A 154 -12.34 1.09 13.14
C ASN A 154 -13.17 -0.18 12.85
N ASN A 155 -13.80 -0.28 11.67
CA ASN A 155 -14.62 -1.44 11.33
C ASN A 155 -13.76 -2.59 10.77
N ALA A 156 -14.33 -3.79 10.74
CA ALA A 156 -13.68 -4.95 10.15
C ALA A 156 -13.27 -4.69 8.68
N GLY A 157 -12.06 -5.12 8.31
CA GLY A 157 -11.47 -4.89 6.99
C GLY A 157 -10.80 -3.52 6.82
N GLN A 158 -11.07 -2.54 7.69
CA GLN A 158 -10.43 -1.25 7.65
C GLN A 158 -9.13 -1.25 8.45
N VAL A 159 -8.21 -0.37 8.07
CA VAL A 159 -6.94 -0.19 8.77
C VAL A 159 -7.01 1.04 9.67
N GLN A 160 -6.46 0.88 10.87
CA GLN A 160 -6.15 2.02 11.72
C GLN A 160 -4.83 2.62 11.24
N GLY A 161 -4.59 3.91 11.52
CA GLY A 161 -3.28 4.53 11.23
C GLY A 161 -2.13 3.71 11.81
N PHE A 162 -0.93 3.87 11.26
CA PHE A 162 0.23 3.06 11.63
C PHE A 162 1.48 3.92 11.83
N THR A 163 2.52 3.32 12.40
CA THR A 163 3.77 4.00 12.74
C THR A 163 4.86 3.69 11.73
N LEU A 164 5.61 4.70 11.30
CA LEU A 164 6.87 4.56 10.57
C LEU A 164 8.04 4.56 11.55
N THR A 165 8.82 3.49 11.59
CA THR A 165 9.98 3.30 12.49
C THR A 165 11.28 3.29 11.70
N PRO A 166 12.41 3.72 12.31
CA PRO A 166 13.69 3.65 11.63
C PRO A 166 14.11 2.18 11.41
N VAL A 167 14.91 1.92 10.38
CA VAL A 167 15.49 0.59 10.18
C VAL A 167 16.42 0.27 11.34
N PRO A 168 16.24 -0.85 12.06
CA PRO A 168 17.21 -1.28 13.05
C PRO A 168 18.57 -1.48 12.38
N GLU A 169 19.59 -0.75 12.84
CA GLU A 169 20.93 -0.86 12.27
C GLU A 169 21.45 -2.30 12.41
N PRO A 170 21.84 -2.98 11.30
CA PRO A 170 22.32 -4.36 11.34
C PRO A 170 23.54 -4.54 12.26
N SER A 171 24.38 -3.51 12.32
CA SER A 171 25.61 -3.49 13.12
C SER A 171 25.35 -3.51 14.62
N THR A 172 24.24 -2.94 15.11
CA THR A 172 23.96 -2.88 16.55
C THR A 172 23.64 -4.26 17.12
N ILE A 173 22.92 -5.09 16.35
CA ILE A 173 22.62 -6.48 16.74
C ILE A 173 23.88 -7.36 16.61
N ALA A 174 24.63 -7.22 15.52
CA ALA A 174 25.88 -7.95 15.32
C ALA A 174 26.90 -7.61 16.42
N LEU A 175 27.04 -6.33 16.76
CA LEU A 175 27.96 -5.85 17.80
C LEU A 175 27.50 -6.26 19.19
N ALA A 176 26.19 -6.22 19.49
CA ALA A 176 25.67 -6.74 20.75
C ALA A 176 25.89 -8.26 20.87
N GLY A 177 25.71 -9.00 19.77
CA GLY A 177 26.03 -10.43 19.69
C GLY A 177 27.52 -10.73 19.91
N LEU A 178 28.42 -9.97 19.26
CA LEU A 178 29.86 -10.08 19.46
C LEU A 178 30.30 -9.64 20.87
N GLY A 179 29.64 -8.63 21.43
CA GLY A 179 29.83 -8.19 22.81
C GLY A 179 29.43 -9.28 23.80
N ALA A 180 28.27 -9.90 23.62
CA ALA A 180 27.83 -11.04 24.43
C ALA A 180 28.75 -12.26 24.26
N ALA A 181 29.19 -12.56 23.03
CA ALA A 181 30.11 -13.64 22.75
C ALA A 181 31.49 -13.41 23.40
N SER A 182 32.02 -12.17 23.36
CA SER A 182 33.28 -11.85 24.01
C SER A 182 33.19 -12.00 25.54
N LEU A 183 32.11 -11.54 26.18
CA LEU A 183 31.86 -11.75 27.60
C LEU A 183 31.79 -13.24 27.98
N LEU A 184 31.14 -14.07 27.18
CA LEU A 184 31.07 -15.52 27.41
C LEU A 184 32.45 -16.20 27.26
N LEU A 185 33.26 -15.78 26.29
CA LEU A 185 34.62 -16.29 26.10
C LEU A 185 35.53 -15.94 27.28
N PHE A 186 35.42 -14.73 27.83
CA PHE A 186 36.21 -14.32 29.01
C PHE A 186 35.68 -14.92 30.33
N ARG A 187 34.40 -15.28 30.43
CA ARG A 187 33.83 -15.96 31.60
C ARG A 187 34.30 -17.41 31.76
N ARG A 188 34.71 -18.07 30.67
CA ARG A 188 35.15 -19.48 30.66
C ARG A 188 36.62 -19.67 31.04
N ARG A 189 37.36 -18.60 31.33
CA ARG A 189 38.73 -18.67 31.86
C ARG A 189 38.69 -18.63 33.39
N LYS A 190 38.36 -19.77 33.99
CA LYS A 190 38.69 -20.15 35.37
C LYS A 190 39.13 -21.59 35.38
#